data_AF-A0A0F3GNB7-F1
#
_entry.id   AF-A0A0F3GNB7-F1
#
_cell.length_a   1.000
_cell.length_b   1.000
_cell.length_c   1.000
_cell.angle_alpha   90.00
_cell.angle_beta   90.00
_cell.angle_gamma   90.00
#
_symmetry.space_group_name_H-M   'P 1'
#
loop_
_entity.id
_entity.type
_entity.pdbx_description
1 polymer ?
#
loop_
_entity_poly.entity_id
_entity_poly.type
_entity_poly.pdbx_seq_one_letter_code
_entity_poly.pdbx_strand_id
1 'polypeptide(L)'
;MEARLIGKDDLSIGKPLTYPIYDQNGKLMLKEGYVIKDKGELRRIVELMGIDPANFFGYASGFSSLQRVKRLPDPDNDTPFELLDEVYDGLEQLFAQYNVVDDFQGKVIALCNTIQQICYEDEDLSLGIMLMDNDIRYTIKHPIHTAIISEIIAKRLEWSLDKRQEMLAAALTMNLSVIKLQEAMYWQKDSPNEEQKKQIIAHQQRTVRLLQALGVTHQQWLTGVFQHHEAIDGSGYPRGIKGDEICQSARIISLADAYSAMISGRGYRPAMPANTAMRSIFMDNGNRFEEELGLYFIKTIGIYPPGTFVRLVNGEIAVVTYRTEKANCPIVHSIQKSNGEHLSTPFRRDTTNSKYAITALIHPSKVKLGINRHQLWGYGAFKKMGSAKRRYDRVPTNIPARIFDLNTISSIEVSMMNLSKGGCLIKIPMKNALKQPPLLKIDNTYYLTFRILERTVDNIKFTVKNSKISEDNQFVGGLFSDLTEENTTIIRLYSKKMMASANN
;
A
#
# COMPACT_ATOMS: atom_id res chain seq x y z
N MET A 1 -22.91 8.12 7.16
CA MET A 1 -23.32 8.18 8.58
C MET A 1 -22.18 7.55 9.36
N GLU A 2 -21.79 8.16 10.47
CA GLU A 2 -20.67 7.69 11.32
C GLU A 2 -21.17 6.62 12.31
N ALA A 3 -20.38 5.57 12.52
CA ALA A 3 -20.66 4.57 13.53
C ALA A 3 -20.44 5.17 14.94
N ARG A 4 -21.42 5.00 15.83
CA ARG A 4 -21.33 5.41 17.23
C ARG A 4 -21.76 4.27 18.14
N LEU A 5 -21.16 4.18 19.32
CA LEU A 5 -21.59 3.29 20.38
C LEU A 5 -23.04 3.60 20.78
N ILE A 6 -23.88 2.57 20.89
CA ILE A 6 -25.26 2.69 21.37
C ILE A 6 -25.36 2.13 22.79
N GLY A 7 -25.88 2.93 23.71
CA GLY A 7 -26.15 2.56 25.09
C GLY A 7 -27.58 2.06 25.30
N LYS A 8 -27.91 1.67 26.53
CA LYS A 8 -29.27 1.28 26.91
C LYS A 8 -30.31 2.37 26.63
N ASP A 9 -29.90 3.64 26.73
CA ASP A 9 -30.77 4.80 26.53
C ASP A 9 -31.07 5.08 25.05
N ASP A 10 -30.31 4.47 24.13
CA ASP A 10 -30.56 4.52 22.69
C ASP A 10 -31.67 3.54 22.25
N LEU A 11 -32.04 2.57 23.11
CA LEU A 11 -33.09 1.59 22.85
C LEU A 11 -34.37 1.93 23.61
N SER A 12 -35.40 2.34 22.87
CA SER A 12 -36.71 2.66 23.44
C SER A 12 -37.73 1.55 23.16
N ILE A 13 -38.37 1.05 24.23
CA ILE A 13 -39.50 0.12 24.11
C ILE A 13 -40.68 0.83 23.43
N GLY A 14 -41.31 0.16 22.47
CA GLY A 14 -42.47 0.67 21.74
C GLY A 14 -42.17 1.69 20.65
N LYS A 15 -40.89 2.03 20.41
CA LYS A 15 -40.47 2.89 19.29
C LYS A 15 -39.71 2.07 18.25
N PRO A 16 -39.92 2.33 16.94
CA PRO A 16 -39.13 1.71 15.89
C PRO A 16 -37.68 2.20 15.96
N LEU A 17 -36.73 1.28 15.77
CA LEU A 17 -35.32 1.63 15.63
C LEU A 17 -35.13 2.54 14.40
N THR A 18 -34.38 3.61 14.56
CA THR A 18 -34.02 4.53 13.46
C THR A 18 -32.76 4.11 12.72
N TYR A 19 -32.18 2.97 13.08
CA TYR A 19 -31.00 2.36 12.46
C TYR A 19 -30.93 0.85 12.77
N PRO A 20 -30.29 0.03 11.92
CA PRO A 20 -30.07 -1.39 12.20
C PRO A 20 -28.98 -1.61 13.28
N ILE A 21 -29.04 -2.74 13.98
CA ILE A 21 -28.10 -3.13 15.05
C ILE A 21 -27.40 -4.44 14.66
N TYR A 22 -26.08 -4.48 14.83
CA TYR A 22 -25.22 -5.62 14.51
C TYR A 22 -24.46 -6.08 15.75
N ASP A 23 -24.06 -7.36 15.78
CA ASP A 23 -23.15 -7.88 16.80
C ASP A 23 -21.68 -7.46 16.53
N GLN A 24 -20.78 -7.85 17.44
CA GLN A 24 -19.34 -7.59 17.34
C GLN A 24 -18.65 -8.19 16.11
N ASN A 25 -19.29 -9.18 15.46
CA ASN A 25 -18.80 -9.83 14.25
C ASN A 25 -19.49 -9.29 12.98
N GLY A 26 -20.28 -8.21 13.10
CA GLY A 26 -21.00 -7.61 11.98
C GLY A 26 -22.23 -8.38 11.51
N LYS A 27 -22.74 -9.34 12.28
CA LYS A 27 -24.00 -10.04 11.98
C LYS A 27 -25.18 -9.16 12.35
N LEU A 28 -26.12 -9.00 11.43
CA LEU A 28 -27.35 -8.24 11.66
C LEU A 28 -28.19 -8.91 12.75
N MET A 29 -28.39 -8.20 13.86
CA MET A 29 -29.20 -8.65 14.99
C MET A 29 -30.62 -8.11 14.89
N LEU A 30 -30.77 -6.81 14.67
CA LEU A 30 -32.07 -6.14 14.54
C LEU A 30 -32.08 -5.22 13.31
N LYS A 31 -33.17 -5.25 12.55
CA LYS A 31 -33.36 -4.40 11.37
C LYS A 31 -33.81 -3.00 11.78
N GLU A 32 -33.48 -2.01 10.95
CA GLU A 32 -34.11 -0.70 11.02
C GLU A 32 -35.64 -0.85 10.94
N GLY A 33 -36.36 -0.06 11.76
CA GLY A 33 -37.80 -0.17 11.91
C GLY A 33 -38.28 -1.27 12.86
N TYR A 34 -37.40 -2.13 13.40
CA TYR A 34 -37.79 -3.11 14.41
C TYR A 34 -38.29 -2.41 15.68
N VAL A 35 -39.41 -2.89 16.25
CA VAL A 35 -40.01 -2.33 17.47
C VAL A 35 -39.82 -3.34 18.61
N ILE A 36 -39.09 -2.92 19.64
CA ILE A 36 -38.92 -3.71 20.87
C ILE A 36 -40.23 -3.64 21.67
N LYS A 37 -40.88 -4.78 21.90
CA LYS A 37 -42.25 -4.84 22.42
C LYS A 37 -42.32 -4.62 23.92
N ASP A 38 -41.39 -5.22 24.67
CA ASP A 38 -41.42 -5.18 26.13
C ASP A 38 -40.02 -5.30 26.77
N LYS A 39 -39.97 -5.12 28.10
CA LYS A 39 -38.72 -5.21 28.89
C LYS A 39 -38.09 -6.61 28.86
N GLY A 40 -38.88 -7.66 28.68
CA GLY A 40 -38.40 -9.04 28.63
C GLY A 40 -37.69 -9.33 27.31
N GLU A 41 -38.23 -8.83 26.19
CA GLU A 41 -37.59 -8.91 24.87
C GLU A 41 -36.27 -8.12 24.85
N LEU A 42 -36.25 -6.90 25.40
CA LEU A 42 -35.02 -6.11 25.53
C LEU A 42 -33.92 -6.87 26.30
N ARG A 43 -34.30 -7.56 27.39
CA ARG A 43 -33.37 -8.34 28.21
C ARG A 43 -32.79 -9.53 27.45
N ARG A 44 -33.61 -10.28 26.71
CA ARG A 44 -33.14 -11.41 25.89
C ARG A 44 -32.24 -10.96 24.74
N ILE A 45 -32.57 -9.83 24.09
CA ILE A 45 -31.73 -9.23 23.05
C ILE A 45 -30.35 -8.90 23.63
N VAL A 46 -30.30 -8.26 24.80
CA VAL A 46 -29.06 -7.96 25.53
C VAL A 46 -28.26 -9.23 25.86
N GLU A 47 -28.92 -10.26 26.38
CA GLU A 47 -28.28 -11.54 26.76
C GLU A 47 -27.77 -12.32 25.53
N LEU A 48 -28.54 -12.38 24.44
CA LEU A 48 -28.16 -13.05 23.19
C LEU A 48 -26.97 -12.42 22.48
N MET A 49 -26.71 -11.13 22.72
CA MET A 49 -25.54 -10.44 22.17
C MET A 49 -24.24 -10.75 22.94
N GLY A 50 -24.31 -11.39 24.12
CA GLY A 50 -23.14 -11.76 24.92
C GLY A 50 -22.43 -10.57 25.60
N ILE A 51 -23.18 -9.50 25.86
CA ILE A 51 -22.63 -8.20 26.26
C ILE A 51 -23.04 -7.88 27.72
N ASP A 52 -22.08 -7.47 28.54
CA ASP A 52 -22.29 -7.02 29.91
C ASP A 52 -23.18 -5.76 29.94
N PRO A 53 -24.26 -5.73 30.75
CA PRO A 53 -25.14 -4.59 31.03
C PRO A 53 -24.47 -3.21 31.18
N ALA A 54 -23.19 -3.17 31.59
CA ALA A 54 -22.46 -1.95 31.86
C ALA A 54 -21.65 -1.38 30.67
N ASN A 55 -21.47 -2.13 29.57
CA ASN A 55 -20.67 -1.69 28.41
C ASN A 55 -21.20 -2.29 27.11
N PHE A 56 -22.03 -1.57 26.34
CA PHE A 56 -22.51 -2.05 25.02
C PHE A 56 -21.97 -1.26 23.83
N PHE A 57 -21.76 -2.02 22.74
CA PHE A 57 -21.30 -1.60 21.42
C PHE A 57 -22.38 -1.90 20.39
N GLY A 58 -22.59 -1.02 19.40
CA GLY A 58 -23.42 -1.29 18.23
C GLY A 58 -22.97 -0.45 17.03
N TYR A 59 -23.06 -1.03 15.83
CA TYR A 59 -22.60 -0.43 14.56
C TYR A 59 -23.77 0.14 13.76
N ALA A 60 -23.64 1.36 13.23
CA ALA A 60 -24.48 1.87 12.16
C ALA A 60 -23.64 1.90 10.87
N SER A 61 -23.93 0.94 9.98
CA SER A 61 -23.55 0.82 8.56
C SER A 61 -22.09 1.10 8.16
N GLY A 62 -21.38 0.03 7.78
CA GLY A 62 -20.13 0.13 7.02
C GLY A 62 -19.19 -1.07 7.13
N PHE A 63 -19.38 -1.97 8.11
CA PHE A 63 -18.68 -3.25 8.14
C PHE A 63 -19.31 -4.22 7.13
N SER A 64 -19.09 -3.92 5.86
CA SER A 64 -18.46 -4.95 5.08
C SER A 64 -16.95 -4.74 5.31
N SER A 65 -16.26 -5.61 6.04
CA SER A 65 -15.54 -6.61 5.26
C SER A 65 -16.41 -6.91 4.05
N LEU A 66 -16.15 -6.21 2.93
CA LEU A 66 -16.65 -6.68 1.66
C LEU A 66 -16.42 -8.18 1.77
N GLN A 67 -17.44 -8.99 1.47
CA GLN A 67 -17.15 -10.37 1.11
C GLN A 67 -16.17 -10.24 -0.06
N ARG A 68 -14.88 -10.05 0.27
CA ARG A 68 -13.75 -9.93 -0.61
C ARG A 68 -13.73 -11.34 -1.11
N VAL A 69 -14.26 -11.47 -2.32
CA VAL A 69 -14.39 -12.74 -3.00
C VAL A 69 -13.05 -13.44 -2.78
N LYS A 70 -13.09 -14.61 -2.11
CA LYS A 70 -11.93 -15.45 -1.80
C LYS A 70 -11.28 -15.91 -3.12
N ARG A 71 -10.58 -15.01 -3.78
CA ARG A 71 -9.72 -15.31 -4.92
C ARG A 71 -8.31 -15.45 -4.36
N LEU A 72 -7.57 -16.41 -4.88
CA LEU A 72 -6.13 -16.47 -4.62
C LEU A 72 -5.46 -15.25 -5.26
N PRO A 73 -4.42 -14.69 -4.63
CA PRO A 73 -3.59 -13.64 -5.20
C PRO A 73 -3.16 -13.99 -6.62
N ASP A 74 -3.26 -13.04 -7.53
CA ASP A 74 -2.70 -13.10 -8.86
C ASP A 74 -1.67 -11.98 -9.01
N PRO A 75 -0.42 -12.22 -8.57
CA PRO A 75 0.67 -11.26 -8.63
C PRO A 75 0.86 -10.60 -10.00
N ASP A 76 0.47 -11.29 -11.08
CA ASP A 76 0.62 -10.81 -12.44
C ASP A 76 -0.48 -9.84 -12.87
N ASN A 77 -1.61 -9.77 -12.15
CA ASN A 77 -2.80 -9.02 -12.56
C ASN A 77 -3.36 -8.09 -11.47
N ASP A 78 -3.08 -8.37 -10.21
CA ASP A 78 -3.58 -7.59 -9.08
C ASP A 78 -2.73 -6.33 -8.87
N THR A 79 -3.39 -5.24 -8.48
CA THR A 79 -2.71 -3.98 -8.18
C THR A 79 -2.08 -4.03 -6.78
N PRO A 80 -1.09 -3.18 -6.44
CA PRO A 80 -0.60 -3.05 -5.08
C PRO A 80 -1.69 -2.80 -4.02
N PHE A 81 -2.82 -2.20 -4.40
CA PHE A 81 -3.98 -2.07 -3.53
C PHE A 81 -4.63 -3.41 -3.20
N GLU A 82 -4.82 -4.27 -4.21
CA GLU A 82 -5.42 -5.60 -4.06
C GLU A 82 -4.46 -6.53 -3.29
N LEU A 83 -3.16 -6.50 -3.60
CA LEU A 83 -2.14 -7.25 -2.87
C LEU A 83 -2.05 -6.81 -1.40
N LEU A 84 -2.16 -5.52 -1.10
CA LEU A 84 -2.13 -5.02 0.27
C LEU A 84 -3.39 -5.45 1.05
N ASP A 85 -4.55 -5.42 0.38
CA ASP A 85 -5.80 -5.93 0.94
C ASP A 85 -5.67 -7.41 1.35
N GLU A 86 -4.97 -8.22 0.56
CA GLU A 86 -4.67 -9.62 0.87
C GLU A 86 -3.69 -9.78 2.03
N VAL A 87 -2.69 -8.91 2.15
CA VAL A 87 -1.77 -8.91 3.30
C VAL A 87 -2.55 -8.62 4.60
N TYR A 88 -3.47 -7.65 4.57
CA TYR A 88 -4.35 -7.36 5.71
C TYR A 88 -5.20 -8.57 6.08
N ASP A 89 -5.93 -9.13 5.13
CA ASP A 89 -6.84 -10.26 5.37
C ASP A 89 -6.08 -11.52 5.80
N GLY A 90 -4.93 -11.77 5.17
CA GLY A 90 -4.08 -12.92 5.46
C GLY A 90 -3.46 -12.86 6.85
N LEU A 91 -2.95 -11.69 7.26
CA LEU A 91 -2.41 -11.50 8.61
C LEU A 91 -3.51 -11.60 9.67
N GLU A 92 -4.68 -11.03 9.40
CA GLU A 92 -5.84 -11.12 10.30
C GLU A 92 -6.30 -12.57 10.52
N GLN A 93 -6.42 -13.35 9.44
CA GLN A 93 -6.75 -14.78 9.53
C GLN A 93 -5.67 -15.57 10.28
N LEU A 94 -4.40 -15.30 9.97
CA LEU A 94 -3.27 -15.95 10.62
C LEU A 94 -3.25 -15.69 12.13
N PHE A 95 -3.52 -14.45 12.56
CA PHE A 95 -3.58 -14.08 13.98
C PHE A 95 -4.85 -14.59 14.67
N ALA A 96 -5.95 -14.79 13.95
CA ALA A 96 -7.15 -15.37 14.53
C ALA A 96 -7.00 -16.89 14.77
N GLN A 97 -6.17 -17.58 13.98
CA GLN A 97 -6.11 -19.05 13.94
C GLN A 97 -4.69 -19.62 14.16
N TYR A 98 -3.74 -18.83 14.68
CA TYR A 98 -2.34 -19.25 14.80
C TYR A 98 -2.17 -20.57 15.57
N ASN A 99 -3.07 -20.89 16.50
CA ASN A 99 -3.03 -22.09 17.34
C ASN A 99 -3.40 -23.40 16.61
N VAL A 100 -4.04 -23.31 15.44
CA VAL A 100 -4.48 -24.46 14.64
C VAL A 100 -3.99 -24.39 13.19
N VAL A 101 -3.17 -23.40 12.88
CA VAL A 101 -2.62 -23.18 11.54
C VAL A 101 -1.47 -24.15 11.31
N ASP A 102 -1.60 -24.97 10.27
CA ASP A 102 -0.47 -25.72 9.72
C ASP A 102 0.49 -24.76 9.00
N ASP A 103 1.79 -25.04 9.09
CA ASP A 103 2.87 -24.28 8.46
C ASP A 103 2.77 -22.76 8.70
N PHE A 104 2.81 -22.36 9.99
CA PHE A 104 2.79 -20.95 10.37
C PHE A 104 3.95 -20.17 9.72
N GLN A 105 5.15 -20.75 9.73
CA GLN A 105 6.34 -20.13 9.14
C GLN A 105 6.12 -19.83 7.65
N GLY A 106 5.74 -20.82 6.85
CA GLY A 106 5.51 -20.64 5.41
C GLY A 106 4.44 -19.58 5.09
N LYS A 107 3.37 -19.51 5.89
CA LYS A 107 2.32 -18.49 5.72
C LYS A 107 2.80 -17.08 6.02
N VAL A 108 3.61 -16.87 7.06
CA VAL A 108 4.22 -15.55 7.32
C VAL A 108 5.16 -15.18 6.18
N ILE A 109 5.97 -16.12 5.71
CA ILE A 109 6.90 -15.90 4.59
C ILE A 109 6.15 -15.53 3.30
N ALA A 110 5.01 -16.16 3.02
CA ALA A 110 4.17 -15.78 1.89
C ALA A 110 3.67 -14.32 1.98
N LEU A 111 3.22 -13.87 3.16
CA LEU A 111 2.85 -12.48 3.39
C LEU A 111 4.06 -11.53 3.20
N CYS A 112 5.25 -11.94 3.65
CA CYS A 112 6.48 -11.16 3.45
C CYS A 112 6.79 -10.99 1.95
N ASN A 113 6.65 -12.05 1.15
CA ASN A 113 6.85 -11.99 -0.30
C ASN A 113 5.88 -11.00 -0.96
N THR A 114 4.60 -11.02 -0.57
CA THR A 114 3.61 -10.07 -1.07
C THR A 114 3.98 -8.63 -0.70
N ILE A 115 4.42 -8.38 0.54
CA ILE A 115 4.89 -7.04 0.96
C ILE A 115 6.11 -6.59 0.14
N GLN A 116 7.08 -7.48 -0.08
CA GLN A 116 8.26 -7.20 -0.90
C GLN A 116 7.87 -6.86 -2.34
N GLN A 117 6.91 -7.58 -2.91
CA GLN A 117 6.37 -7.30 -4.24
C GLN A 117 5.71 -5.93 -4.29
N ILE A 118 4.83 -5.60 -3.34
CA ILE A 118 4.16 -4.30 -3.25
C ILE A 118 5.21 -3.16 -3.18
N CYS A 119 6.24 -3.32 -2.34
CA CYS A 119 7.34 -2.37 -2.22
C CYS A 119 8.27 -2.35 -3.45
N TYR A 120 8.34 -3.42 -4.23
CA TYR A 120 9.07 -3.43 -5.49
C TYR A 120 8.31 -2.65 -6.57
N GLU A 121 6.99 -2.82 -6.63
CA GLU A 121 6.12 -2.18 -7.61
C GLU A 121 5.93 -0.68 -7.34
N ASP A 122 5.57 -0.30 -6.11
CA ASP A 122 5.34 1.10 -5.72
C ASP A 122 5.53 1.34 -4.22
N GLU A 123 6.74 1.73 -3.83
CA GLU A 123 7.08 2.06 -2.44
C GLU A 123 6.29 3.27 -1.90
N ASP A 124 5.99 4.24 -2.77
CA ASP A 124 5.34 5.47 -2.34
C ASP A 124 3.84 5.23 -2.08
N LEU A 125 3.20 4.40 -2.89
CA LEU A 125 1.88 3.88 -2.61
C LEU A 125 1.88 3.06 -1.31
N SER A 126 2.87 2.19 -1.13
CA SER A 126 2.98 1.34 0.06
C SER A 126 2.99 2.18 1.34
N LEU A 127 3.79 3.25 1.38
CA LEU A 127 3.80 4.23 2.48
C LEU A 127 2.51 5.06 2.55
N GLY A 128 1.93 5.39 1.40
CA GLY A 128 0.76 6.25 1.29
C GLY A 128 -0.48 5.65 1.89
N ILE A 129 -0.76 4.39 1.54
CA ILE A 129 -1.95 3.70 2.03
C ILE A 129 -1.88 3.52 3.55
N MET A 130 -0.69 3.30 4.11
CA MET A 130 -0.50 3.20 5.55
C MET A 130 -1.12 4.39 6.32
N LEU A 131 -0.92 5.61 5.83
CA LEU A 131 -1.45 6.82 6.47
C LEU A 131 -2.92 7.11 6.15
N MET A 132 -3.49 6.44 5.15
CA MET A 132 -4.84 6.72 4.65
C MET A 132 -5.89 5.69 5.10
N ASP A 133 -5.50 4.42 5.30
CA ASP A 133 -6.43 3.34 5.65
C ASP A 133 -6.77 3.35 7.15
N ASN A 134 -7.78 4.12 7.55
CA ASN A 134 -8.19 4.25 8.96
C ASN A 134 -9.13 3.15 9.45
N ASP A 135 -9.68 2.35 8.54
CA ASP A 135 -10.69 1.32 8.85
C ASP A 135 -10.09 -0.03 9.27
N ILE A 136 -8.76 -0.18 9.18
CA ILE A 136 -8.05 -1.40 9.56
C ILE A 136 -7.72 -1.39 11.06
N ARG A 137 -7.95 -2.52 11.74
CA ARG A 137 -7.62 -2.70 13.15
C ARG A 137 -6.15 -2.43 13.42
N TYR A 138 -5.84 -1.68 14.48
CA TYR A 138 -4.47 -1.31 14.86
C TYR A 138 -3.54 -2.53 14.94
N THR A 139 -4.01 -3.63 15.53
CA THR A 139 -3.23 -4.86 15.72
C THR A 139 -2.84 -5.59 14.44
N ILE A 140 -3.49 -5.26 13.31
CA ILE A 140 -3.15 -5.76 11.98
C ILE A 140 -2.38 -4.70 11.20
N LYS A 141 -2.86 -3.46 11.25
CA LYS A 141 -2.27 -2.30 10.57
C LYS A 141 -0.81 -2.04 11.00
N HIS A 142 -0.58 -1.96 12.31
CA HIS A 142 0.72 -1.61 12.89
C HIS A 142 1.88 -2.56 12.54
N PRO A 143 1.75 -3.90 12.63
CA PRO A 143 2.82 -4.79 12.19
C PRO A 143 3.10 -4.70 10.68
N ILE A 144 2.07 -4.57 9.84
CA ILE A 144 2.23 -4.41 8.38
C ILE A 144 2.97 -3.10 8.05
N HIS A 145 2.59 -2.02 8.72
CA HIS A 145 3.28 -0.74 8.62
C HIS A 145 4.76 -0.85 8.97
N THR A 146 5.04 -1.49 10.10
CA THR A 146 6.41 -1.71 10.57
C THR A 146 7.20 -2.52 9.55
N ALA A 147 6.59 -3.55 8.95
CA ALA A 147 7.20 -4.38 7.93
C ALA A 147 7.48 -3.62 6.62
N ILE A 148 6.54 -2.83 6.10
CA ILE A 148 6.71 -2.02 4.88
C ILE A 148 7.86 -1.01 5.06
N ILE A 149 7.86 -0.29 6.17
CA ILE A 149 8.91 0.68 6.48
C ILE A 149 10.27 -0.04 6.57
N SER A 150 10.32 -1.18 7.27
CA SER A 150 11.55 -1.96 7.39
C SER A 150 12.06 -2.45 6.04
N GLU A 151 11.17 -2.94 5.15
CA GLU A 151 11.53 -3.36 3.79
C GLU A 151 12.18 -2.22 3.00
N ILE A 152 11.56 -1.03 3.01
CA ILE A 152 12.06 0.13 2.27
C ILE A 152 13.46 0.53 2.76
N ILE A 153 13.67 0.55 4.09
CA ILE A 153 14.97 0.87 4.68
C ILE A 153 16.02 -0.19 4.30
N ALA A 154 15.73 -1.48 4.52
CA ALA A 154 16.69 -2.54 4.25
C ALA A 154 16.98 -2.74 2.75
N LYS A 155 16.00 -2.48 1.87
CA LYS A 155 16.21 -2.47 0.42
C LYS A 155 17.18 -1.36 0.02
N ARG A 156 17.07 -0.18 0.61
CA ARG A 156 18.02 0.93 0.36
C ARG A 156 19.41 0.64 0.95
N LEU A 157 19.50 -0.13 2.04
CA LEU A 157 20.76 -0.66 2.57
C LEU A 157 21.32 -1.85 1.77
N GLU A 158 20.71 -2.17 0.62
CA GLU A 158 21.15 -3.23 -0.30
C GLU A 158 21.20 -4.64 0.33
N TRP A 159 20.36 -4.90 1.34
CA TRP A 159 20.27 -6.24 1.93
C TRP A 159 19.68 -7.25 0.95
N SER A 160 20.13 -8.50 1.02
CA SER A 160 19.57 -9.60 0.24
C SER A 160 18.09 -9.82 0.55
N LEU A 161 17.33 -10.31 -0.45
CA LEU A 161 15.90 -10.59 -0.31
C LEU A 161 15.60 -11.47 0.91
N ASP A 162 16.39 -12.52 1.14
CA ASP A 162 16.21 -13.46 2.26
C ASP A 162 16.41 -12.79 3.62
N LYS A 163 17.47 -11.97 3.76
CA LYS A 163 17.73 -11.21 5.00
C LYS A 163 16.59 -10.24 5.29
N ARG A 164 16.06 -9.59 4.26
CA ARG A 164 14.90 -8.71 4.41
C ARG A 164 13.65 -9.50 4.80
N GLN A 165 13.40 -10.65 4.17
CA GLN A 165 12.25 -11.51 4.45
C GLN A 165 12.21 -11.97 5.92
N GLU A 166 13.34 -12.40 6.49
CA GLU A 166 13.42 -12.75 7.93
C GLU A 166 13.12 -11.54 8.85
N MET A 167 13.58 -10.34 8.48
CA MET A 167 13.27 -9.11 9.21
C MET A 167 11.79 -8.72 9.10
N LEU A 168 11.17 -8.86 7.92
CA LEU A 168 9.75 -8.62 7.72
C LEU A 168 8.92 -9.59 8.56
N ALA A 169 9.29 -10.87 8.60
CA ALA A 169 8.62 -11.86 9.41
C ALA A 169 8.68 -11.51 10.91
N ALA A 170 9.82 -10.99 11.37
CA ALA A 170 9.96 -10.43 12.72
C ALA A 170 9.03 -9.23 12.95
N ALA A 171 9.04 -8.23 12.07
CA ALA A 171 8.19 -7.06 12.18
C ALA A 171 6.69 -7.41 12.20
N LEU A 172 6.27 -8.36 11.36
CA LEU A 172 4.88 -8.81 11.30
C LEU A 172 4.43 -9.48 12.58
N THR A 173 5.29 -10.25 13.23
CA THR A 173 4.89 -11.15 14.33
C THR A 173 5.35 -10.74 15.73
N MET A 174 6.15 -9.68 15.85
CA MET A 174 6.77 -9.26 17.12
C MET A 174 5.77 -9.10 18.29
N ASN A 175 4.54 -8.69 17.98
CA ASN A 175 3.48 -8.42 18.95
C ASN A 175 2.46 -9.57 19.13
N LEU A 176 2.68 -10.74 18.51
CA LEU A 176 1.70 -11.85 18.47
C LEU A 176 1.17 -12.24 19.86
N SER A 177 2.04 -12.27 20.89
CA SER A 177 1.65 -12.67 22.24
C SER A 177 0.84 -11.61 23.02
N VAL A 178 0.75 -10.37 22.52
CA VAL A 178 0.08 -9.24 23.17
C VAL A 178 -0.99 -8.56 22.33
N ILE A 179 -1.46 -9.20 21.24
CA ILE A 179 -2.53 -8.66 20.37
C ILE A 179 -3.75 -8.22 21.19
N LYS A 180 -4.26 -9.08 22.08
CA LYS A 180 -5.44 -8.76 22.92
C LYS A 180 -5.20 -7.55 23.83
N LEU A 181 -3.99 -7.43 24.38
CA LEU A 181 -3.62 -6.30 25.22
C LEU A 181 -3.52 -5.01 24.38
N GLN A 182 -2.92 -5.08 23.19
CA GLN A 182 -2.82 -3.95 22.28
C GLN A 182 -4.19 -3.46 21.81
N GLU A 183 -5.13 -4.36 21.53
CA GLU A 183 -6.51 -4.02 21.15
C GLU A 183 -7.24 -3.31 22.30
N ALA A 184 -7.11 -3.80 23.54
CA ALA A 184 -7.67 -3.13 24.71
C ALA A 184 -7.05 -1.74 24.95
N MET A 185 -5.73 -1.62 24.87
CA MET A 185 -5.02 -0.35 25.06
C MET A 185 -5.27 0.67 23.97
N TYR A 186 -5.62 0.22 22.76
CA TYR A 186 -5.96 1.12 21.66
C TYR A 186 -7.16 2.01 21.99
N TRP A 187 -8.15 1.48 22.72
CA TRP A 187 -9.36 2.21 23.14
C TRP A 187 -9.27 2.81 24.54
N GLN A 188 -8.25 2.44 25.32
CA GLN A 188 -8.04 2.90 26.69
C GLN A 188 -7.79 4.42 26.74
N LYS A 189 -8.44 5.12 27.67
CA LYS A 189 -8.29 6.59 27.89
C LYS A 189 -7.15 6.95 28.83
N ASP A 190 -6.84 6.07 29.76
CA ASP A 190 -5.74 6.25 30.71
C ASP A 190 -4.43 5.66 30.16
N SER A 191 -3.30 6.15 30.67
CA SER A 191 -2.01 5.53 30.34
C SER A 191 -1.93 4.09 30.87
N PRO A 192 -1.08 3.22 30.27
CA PRO A 192 -0.93 1.84 30.73
C PRO A 192 -0.56 1.76 32.22
N ASN A 193 -1.25 0.88 32.95
CA ASN A 193 -0.96 0.62 34.36
C ASN A 193 0.27 -0.31 34.52
N GLU A 194 0.73 -0.52 35.75
CA GLU A 194 1.93 -1.32 36.03
C GLU A 194 1.84 -2.77 35.56
N GLU A 195 0.66 -3.38 35.63
CA GLU A 195 0.45 -4.75 35.15
C GLU A 195 0.52 -4.83 33.62
N GLN A 196 -0.08 -3.87 32.93
CA GLN A 196 0.03 -3.75 31.48
C GLN A 196 1.48 -3.49 31.05
N LYS A 197 2.23 -2.64 31.77
CA LYS A 197 3.66 -2.41 31.52
C LYS A 197 4.47 -3.71 31.68
N LYS A 198 4.23 -4.51 32.72
CA LYS A 198 4.88 -5.82 32.89
C LYS A 198 4.58 -6.76 31.73
N GLN A 199 3.34 -6.77 31.24
CA GLN A 199 2.98 -7.58 30.08
C GLN A 199 3.64 -7.08 28.80
N ILE A 200 3.73 -5.76 28.61
CA ILE A 200 4.50 -5.16 27.51
C ILE A 200 5.98 -5.54 27.62
N ILE A 201 6.58 -5.59 28.81
CA ILE A 201 7.99 -6.00 28.96
C ILE A 201 8.19 -7.50 28.76
N ALA A 202 7.20 -8.32 29.11
CA ALA A 202 7.31 -9.76 28.99
C ALA A 202 7.03 -10.28 27.56
N HIS A 203 6.50 -9.46 26.65
CA HIS A 203 6.00 -9.96 25.37
C HIS A 203 7.10 -10.42 24.41
N GLN A 204 8.31 -9.87 24.48
CA GLN A 204 9.43 -10.27 23.62
C GLN A 204 9.72 -11.75 23.82
N GLN A 205 9.93 -12.14 25.07
CA GLN A 205 10.23 -13.52 25.42
C GLN A 205 9.03 -14.44 25.17
N ARG A 206 7.81 -13.96 25.45
CA ARG A 206 6.58 -14.74 25.22
C ARG A 206 6.31 -14.97 23.73
N THR A 207 6.48 -13.94 22.89
CA THR A 207 6.33 -14.04 21.45
C THR A 207 7.38 -14.98 20.88
N VAL A 208 8.66 -14.88 21.27
CA VAL A 208 9.69 -15.83 20.79
C VAL A 208 9.33 -17.27 21.12
N ARG A 209 8.93 -17.56 22.37
CA ARG A 209 8.52 -18.91 22.77
C ARG A 209 7.29 -19.39 22.00
N LEU A 210 6.34 -18.50 21.75
CA LEU A 210 5.14 -18.80 20.97
C LEU A 210 5.52 -19.13 19.51
N LEU A 211 6.36 -18.32 18.86
CA LEU A 211 6.81 -18.55 17.49
C LEU A 211 7.57 -19.88 17.36
N GLN A 212 8.43 -20.20 18.33
CA GLN A 212 9.11 -21.49 18.38
C GLN A 212 8.13 -22.66 18.51
N ALA A 213 7.11 -22.53 19.38
CA ALA A 213 6.06 -23.53 19.53
C ALA A 213 5.21 -23.69 18.24
N LEU A 214 5.13 -22.64 17.42
CA LEU A 214 4.49 -22.65 16.10
C LEU A 214 5.42 -23.16 14.97
N GLY A 215 6.60 -23.66 15.31
CA GLY A 215 7.54 -24.26 14.35
C GLY A 215 8.45 -23.27 13.62
N VAL A 216 8.54 -22.01 14.08
CA VAL A 216 9.50 -21.04 13.52
C VAL A 216 10.92 -21.41 13.93
N THR A 217 11.80 -21.59 12.94
CA THR A 217 13.19 -22.01 13.13
C THR A 217 14.22 -20.94 12.75
N HIS A 218 13.78 -19.90 12.02
CA HIS A 218 14.64 -18.82 11.52
C HIS A 218 15.20 -17.97 12.67
N GLN A 219 16.52 -18.04 12.88
CA GLN A 219 17.15 -17.40 14.04
C GLN A 219 17.19 -15.87 13.96
N GLN A 220 17.35 -15.28 12.77
CA GLN A 220 17.38 -13.81 12.66
C GLN A 220 15.99 -13.23 12.90
N TRP A 221 14.95 -13.92 12.42
CA TRP A 221 13.57 -13.60 12.76
C TRP A 221 13.37 -13.59 14.29
N LEU A 222 13.64 -14.71 14.96
CA LEU A 222 13.44 -14.82 16.42
C LEU A 222 14.27 -13.79 17.20
N THR A 223 15.52 -13.53 16.77
CA THR A 223 16.39 -12.51 17.39
C THR A 223 15.83 -11.11 17.20
N GLY A 224 15.32 -10.78 16.00
CA GLY A 224 14.67 -9.50 15.71
C GLY A 224 13.47 -9.26 16.63
N VAL A 225 12.61 -10.27 16.79
CA VAL A 225 11.48 -10.22 17.74
C VAL A 225 11.95 -10.06 19.18
N PHE A 226 13.01 -10.75 19.57
CA PHE A 226 13.49 -10.67 20.95
C PHE A 226 14.05 -9.29 21.31
N GLN A 227 14.76 -8.65 20.37
CA GLN A 227 15.56 -7.45 20.63
C GLN A 227 14.89 -6.14 20.18
N HIS A 228 13.73 -6.14 19.53
CA HIS A 228 13.14 -4.91 18.95
C HIS A 228 12.79 -3.80 19.98
N HIS A 229 12.84 -4.08 21.28
CA HIS A 229 12.68 -3.06 22.33
C HIS A 229 13.97 -2.67 23.06
N GLU A 230 15.11 -3.27 22.70
CA GLU A 230 16.42 -2.81 23.15
C GLU A 230 16.66 -1.38 22.65
N ALA A 231 17.52 -0.65 23.35
CA ALA A 231 17.86 0.74 23.07
C ALA A 231 19.38 0.86 22.93
N ILE A 232 19.87 1.72 22.04
CA ILE A 232 21.31 1.87 21.78
C ILE A 232 22.11 2.17 23.05
N ASP A 233 21.55 2.98 23.96
CA ASP A 233 22.14 3.33 25.25
C ASP A 233 22.06 2.23 26.34
N GLY A 234 21.29 1.16 26.08
CA GLY A 234 20.99 0.04 26.97
C GLY A 234 19.86 0.25 27.96
N SER A 235 19.09 1.34 27.84
CA SER A 235 17.88 1.58 28.64
C SER A 235 16.69 0.68 28.24
N GLY A 236 16.85 -0.06 27.14
CA GLY A 236 15.86 -0.98 26.59
C GLY A 236 15.78 -2.31 27.33
N TYR A 237 14.99 -3.22 26.76
CA TYR A 237 14.65 -4.50 27.37
C TYR A 237 14.44 -5.55 26.27
N PRO A 238 14.57 -6.87 26.56
CA PRO A 238 14.65 -7.48 27.90
C PRO A 238 16.04 -7.60 28.52
N ARG A 239 17.14 -7.44 27.76
CA ARG A 239 18.50 -7.65 28.27
C ARG A 239 19.25 -6.37 28.62
N GLY A 240 18.84 -5.20 28.10
CA GLY A 240 19.57 -3.95 28.29
C GLY A 240 20.94 -3.95 27.58
N ILE A 241 21.02 -4.67 26.46
CA ILE A 241 22.23 -4.71 25.61
C ILE A 241 22.39 -3.41 24.82
N LYS A 242 23.62 -3.09 24.41
CA LYS A 242 23.98 -1.76 23.88
C LYS A 242 24.54 -1.83 22.47
N GLY A 243 24.35 -0.75 21.72
CA GLY A 243 24.97 -0.52 20.41
C GLY A 243 24.91 -1.76 19.50
N ASP A 244 26.08 -2.24 19.08
CA ASP A 244 26.21 -3.34 18.12
C ASP A 244 25.89 -4.73 18.66
N GLU A 245 25.66 -4.89 19.97
CA GLU A 245 25.09 -6.14 20.51
C GLU A 245 23.64 -6.35 20.05
N ILE A 246 22.96 -5.26 19.67
CA ILE A 246 21.61 -5.29 19.10
C ILE A 246 21.72 -5.59 17.61
N CYS A 247 21.06 -6.66 17.19
CA CYS A 247 21.09 -7.07 15.79
C CYS A 247 20.50 -5.97 14.89
N GLN A 248 21.06 -5.85 13.69
CA GLN A 248 20.70 -4.77 12.76
C GLN A 248 19.21 -4.77 12.41
N SER A 249 18.60 -5.95 12.26
CA SER A 249 17.16 -6.12 12.04
C SER A 249 16.34 -5.55 13.19
N ALA A 250 16.72 -5.80 14.44
CA ALA A 250 16.03 -5.27 15.61
C ALA A 250 16.15 -3.74 15.71
N ARG A 251 17.30 -3.15 15.34
CA ARG A 251 17.47 -1.69 15.28
C ARG A 251 16.50 -1.04 14.29
N ILE A 252 16.38 -1.60 13.07
CA ILE A 252 15.46 -1.11 12.04
C ILE A 252 14.00 -1.28 12.48
N ILE A 253 13.64 -2.47 12.99
CA ILE A 253 12.29 -2.77 13.47
C ILE A 253 11.91 -1.84 14.62
N SER A 254 12.80 -1.59 15.59
CA SER A 254 12.52 -0.71 16.73
C SER A 254 12.17 0.70 16.29
N LEU A 255 12.91 1.23 15.31
CA LEU A 255 12.70 2.56 14.78
C LEU A 255 11.40 2.64 13.97
N ALA A 256 11.14 1.65 13.12
CA ALA A 256 9.90 1.54 12.35
C ALA A 256 8.65 1.37 13.26
N ASP A 257 8.77 0.55 14.32
CA ASP A 257 7.74 0.32 15.33
C ASP A 257 7.41 1.61 16.08
N ALA A 258 8.44 2.30 16.58
CA ALA A 258 8.27 3.58 17.27
C ALA A 258 7.63 4.63 16.35
N TYR A 259 8.08 4.73 15.11
CA TYR A 259 7.50 5.65 14.13
C TYR A 259 6.02 5.35 13.88
N SER A 260 5.69 4.09 13.53
CA SER A 260 4.32 3.64 13.28
C SER A 260 3.41 3.88 14.49
N ALA A 261 3.92 3.65 15.70
CA ALA A 261 3.20 3.91 16.92
C ALA A 261 2.96 5.42 17.14
N MET A 262 3.93 6.29 16.88
CA MET A 262 3.78 7.74 17.07
C MET A 262 2.70 8.35 16.16
N ILE A 263 2.66 7.95 14.89
CA ILE A 263 1.69 8.44 13.90
C ILE A 263 0.31 7.77 14.03
N SER A 264 0.18 6.76 14.89
CA SER A 264 -1.08 6.11 15.20
C SER A 264 -1.67 6.67 16.50
N GLY A 265 -2.94 7.10 16.45
CA GLY A 265 -3.68 7.55 17.63
C GLY A 265 -4.06 6.38 18.54
N ARG A 266 -4.26 6.67 19.83
CA ARG A 266 -4.81 5.76 20.84
C ARG A 266 -5.82 6.53 21.70
N GLY A 267 -6.72 5.85 22.41
CA GLY A 267 -7.74 6.50 23.24
C GLY A 267 -7.16 7.52 24.25
N TYR A 268 -5.94 7.27 24.73
CA TYR A 268 -5.23 8.11 25.70
C TYR A 268 -4.28 9.13 25.08
N ARG A 269 -4.00 9.07 23.76
CA ARG A 269 -3.13 10.04 23.08
C ARG A 269 -3.47 10.23 21.60
N PRO A 270 -3.51 11.47 21.10
CA PRO A 270 -3.71 11.70 19.67
C PRO A 270 -2.52 11.17 18.84
N ALA A 271 -2.77 10.92 17.56
CA ALA A 271 -1.72 10.68 16.57
C ALA A 271 -0.81 11.90 16.46
N MET A 272 0.51 11.68 16.42
CA MET A 272 1.45 12.74 16.10
C MET A 272 1.43 13.02 14.59
N PRO A 273 1.52 14.29 14.16
CA PRO A 273 1.81 14.62 12.78
C PRO A 273 3.13 13.97 12.33
N ALA A 274 3.20 13.46 11.10
CA ALA A 274 4.34 12.70 10.60
C ALA A 274 5.68 13.45 10.74
N ASN A 275 5.70 14.75 10.41
CA ASN A 275 6.88 15.60 10.57
C ASN A 275 7.33 15.75 12.04
N THR A 276 6.37 15.76 12.98
CA THR A 276 6.66 15.79 14.42
C THR A 276 7.25 14.47 14.88
N ALA A 277 6.72 13.33 14.40
CA ALA A 277 7.29 12.01 14.66
C ALA A 277 8.72 11.89 14.12
N MET A 278 8.99 12.39 12.92
CA MET A 278 10.36 12.47 12.36
C MET A 278 11.27 13.35 13.21
N ARG A 279 10.77 14.49 13.70
CA ARG A 279 11.52 15.35 14.62
C ARG A 279 11.84 14.65 15.93
N SER A 280 10.91 13.86 16.49
CA SER A 280 11.17 13.08 17.70
C SER A 280 12.30 12.06 17.50
N ILE A 281 12.34 11.39 16.34
CA ILE A 281 13.43 10.46 15.98
C ILE A 281 14.76 11.22 15.86
N PHE A 282 14.76 12.37 15.19
CA PHE A 282 15.96 13.20 15.05
C PHE A 282 16.50 13.68 16.41
N MET A 283 15.60 14.09 17.32
CA MET A 283 15.96 14.62 18.64
C MET A 283 16.30 13.53 19.67
N ASP A 284 16.20 12.25 19.31
CA ASP A 284 16.55 11.13 20.19
C ASP A 284 18.05 11.12 20.57
N ASN A 285 18.92 11.73 19.74
CA ASN A 285 20.35 11.96 20.00
C ASN A 285 21.12 10.70 20.43
N GLY A 286 20.87 9.55 19.79
CA GLY A 286 21.63 8.32 20.06
C GLY A 286 21.17 7.53 21.28
N ASN A 287 20.08 7.92 21.93
CA ASN A 287 19.60 7.23 23.13
C ASN A 287 18.95 5.88 22.77
N ARG A 288 17.78 5.92 22.14
CA ARG A 288 17.04 4.73 21.74
C ARG A 288 17.49 4.24 20.37
N PHE A 289 17.75 5.15 19.45
CA PHE A 289 18.06 4.88 18.06
C PHE A 289 19.47 5.32 17.72
N GLU A 290 20.11 4.59 16.81
CA GLU A 290 21.41 4.98 16.27
C GLU A 290 21.23 6.24 15.43
N GLU A 291 22.06 7.25 15.65
CA GLU A 291 21.91 8.57 15.01
C GLU A 291 21.97 8.47 13.48
N GLU A 292 22.94 7.71 12.95
CA GLU A 292 23.09 7.49 11.51
C GLU A 292 21.85 6.80 10.91
N LEU A 293 21.31 5.78 11.60
CA LEU A 293 20.11 5.08 11.17
C LEU A 293 18.87 6.00 11.22
N GLY A 294 18.76 6.87 12.23
CA GLY A 294 17.70 7.86 12.33
C GLY A 294 17.73 8.89 11.20
N LEU A 295 18.90 9.42 10.88
CA LEU A 295 19.09 10.33 9.74
C LEU A 295 18.77 9.64 8.41
N TYR A 296 19.23 8.41 8.25
CA TYR A 296 18.97 7.58 7.08
C TYR A 296 17.47 7.30 6.91
N PHE A 297 16.78 7.02 8.01
CA PHE A 297 15.34 6.84 8.04
C PHE A 297 14.59 8.09 7.57
N ILE A 298 14.92 9.26 8.12
CA ILE A 298 14.27 10.53 7.75
C ILE A 298 14.50 10.85 6.27
N LYS A 299 15.72 10.63 5.77
CA LYS A 299 16.05 10.81 4.34
C LYS A 299 15.24 9.86 3.46
N THR A 300 15.05 8.62 3.90
CA THR A 300 14.38 7.59 3.11
C THR A 300 12.86 7.73 3.12
N ILE A 301 12.25 7.96 4.28
CA ILE A 301 10.78 8.04 4.42
C ILE A 301 10.27 9.45 4.08
N GLY A 302 11.10 10.48 4.27
CA GLY A 302 10.76 11.88 4.03
C GLY A 302 10.11 12.56 5.23
N ILE A 303 10.21 13.88 5.31
CA ILE A 303 9.59 14.69 6.38
C ILE A 303 8.06 14.71 6.22
N TYR A 304 7.60 14.64 4.97
CA TYR A 304 6.20 14.51 4.59
C TYR A 304 6.06 13.22 3.78
N PRO A 305 5.90 12.06 4.42
CA PRO A 305 5.77 10.80 3.71
C PRO A 305 4.48 10.76 2.87
N PRO A 306 4.45 9.94 1.80
CA PRO A 306 3.22 9.68 1.04
C PRO A 306 2.04 9.36 1.95
N GLY A 307 0.83 9.79 1.56
CA GLY A 307 -0.39 9.70 2.36
C GLY A 307 -0.59 10.85 3.36
N THR A 308 0.43 11.69 3.59
CA THR A 308 0.30 12.88 4.43
C THR A 308 -0.58 13.94 3.75
N PHE A 309 -1.51 14.52 4.50
CA PHE A 309 -2.32 15.65 4.04
C PHE A 309 -1.62 16.98 4.35
N VAL A 310 -1.55 17.86 3.35
CA VAL A 310 -0.82 19.13 3.45
C VAL A 310 -1.63 20.28 2.89
N ARG A 311 -1.35 21.48 3.41
CA ARG A 311 -1.78 22.75 2.82
C ARG A 311 -0.61 23.36 2.07
N LEU A 312 -0.90 23.85 0.87
CA LEU A 312 0.07 24.53 0.02
C LEU A 312 -0.04 26.04 0.17
N VAL A 313 1.00 26.79 -0.21
CA VAL A 313 1.03 28.26 -0.11
C VAL A 313 -0.04 28.93 -0.96
N ASN A 314 -0.45 28.33 -2.08
CA ASN A 314 -1.57 28.81 -2.89
C ASN A 314 -2.95 28.55 -2.26
N GLY A 315 -3.00 27.95 -1.07
CA GLY A 315 -4.21 27.66 -0.30
C GLY A 315 -4.85 26.30 -0.60
N GLU A 316 -4.37 25.55 -1.61
CA GLU A 316 -4.86 24.20 -1.92
C GLU A 316 -4.61 23.22 -0.77
N ILE A 317 -5.50 22.22 -0.63
CA ILE A 317 -5.25 21.03 0.18
C ILE A 317 -4.87 19.89 -0.76
N ALA A 318 -3.79 19.19 -0.42
CA ALA A 318 -3.21 18.12 -1.22
C ALA A 318 -2.84 16.91 -0.35
N VAL A 319 -2.68 15.76 -1.00
CA VAL A 319 -2.12 14.54 -0.41
C VAL A 319 -0.74 14.32 -0.99
N VAL A 320 0.24 14.01 -0.15
CA VAL A 320 1.57 13.61 -0.62
C VAL A 320 1.47 12.25 -1.31
N THR A 321 2.01 12.14 -2.51
CA THR A 321 1.90 10.93 -3.34
C THR A 321 3.24 10.32 -3.69
N TYR A 322 4.28 11.13 -3.95
CA TYR A 322 5.60 10.61 -4.28
C TYR A 322 6.69 11.34 -3.50
N ARG A 323 7.69 10.59 -3.04
CA ARG A 323 8.90 11.18 -2.47
C ARG A 323 9.78 11.75 -3.60
N THR A 324 10.66 12.68 -3.27
CA THR A 324 11.72 13.16 -4.17
C THR A 324 13.07 13.04 -3.47
N GLU A 325 14.17 13.37 -4.16
CA GLU A 325 15.49 13.42 -3.54
C GLU A 325 15.58 14.40 -2.36
N LYS A 326 14.72 15.44 -2.34
CA LYS A 326 14.62 16.39 -1.24
C LYS A 326 13.53 15.94 -0.28
N ALA A 327 13.93 15.54 0.93
CA ALA A 327 13.02 15.00 1.95
C ALA A 327 11.86 15.94 2.36
N ASN A 328 11.98 17.25 2.12
CA ASN A 328 10.96 18.27 2.40
C ASN A 328 10.17 18.75 1.17
N CYS A 329 10.50 18.28 -0.04
CA CYS A 329 9.84 18.70 -1.28
C CYS A 329 9.24 17.51 -2.05
N PRO A 330 8.22 16.82 -1.50
CA PRO A 330 7.58 15.70 -2.19
C PRO A 330 6.68 16.16 -3.35
N ILE A 331 6.25 15.21 -4.19
CA ILE A 331 5.16 15.44 -5.14
C ILE A 331 3.83 15.19 -4.45
N VAL A 332 2.90 16.13 -4.62
CA VAL A 332 1.57 16.07 -4.01
C VAL A 332 0.49 16.09 -5.08
N HIS A 333 -0.70 15.61 -4.76
CA HIS A 333 -1.89 15.75 -5.58
C HIS A 333 -2.93 16.59 -4.85
N SER A 334 -3.25 17.75 -5.41
CA SER A 334 -4.27 18.65 -4.88
C SER A 334 -5.64 18.01 -5.03
N ILE A 335 -6.41 18.02 -3.95
CA ILE A 335 -7.76 17.45 -3.85
C ILE A 335 -8.82 18.52 -3.55
N GLN A 336 -8.39 19.72 -3.14
CA GLN A 336 -9.26 20.85 -2.86
C GLN A 336 -8.57 22.16 -3.24
N LYS A 337 -9.30 23.06 -3.89
CA LYS A 337 -8.86 24.42 -4.22
C LYS A 337 -8.88 25.32 -2.98
N SER A 338 -8.25 26.49 -3.08
CA SER A 338 -8.20 27.48 -2.00
C SER A 338 -9.55 28.07 -1.60
N ASN A 339 -10.51 28.11 -2.53
CA ASN A 339 -11.90 28.50 -2.28
C ASN A 339 -12.75 27.41 -1.60
N GLY A 340 -12.15 26.25 -1.27
CA GLY A 340 -12.83 25.11 -0.66
C GLY A 340 -13.50 24.16 -1.66
N GLU A 341 -13.49 24.47 -2.96
CA GLU A 341 -14.05 23.61 -4.01
C GLU A 341 -13.24 22.31 -4.12
N HIS A 342 -13.93 21.18 -4.12
CA HIS A 342 -13.31 19.86 -4.28
C HIS A 342 -12.93 19.58 -5.73
N LEU A 343 -11.76 18.99 -5.93
CA LEU A 343 -11.32 18.55 -7.25
C LEU A 343 -11.84 17.14 -7.50
N SER A 344 -12.63 16.96 -8.57
CA SER A 344 -13.13 15.65 -8.99
C SER A 344 -12.02 14.71 -9.46
N THR A 345 -10.88 15.27 -9.89
CA THR A 345 -9.67 14.53 -10.23
C THR A 345 -8.49 15.21 -9.52
N PRO A 346 -7.69 14.46 -8.72
CA PRO A 346 -6.54 15.05 -8.06
C PRO A 346 -5.53 15.61 -9.07
N PHE A 347 -4.98 16.80 -8.79
CA PHE A 347 -4.05 17.47 -9.70
C PHE A 347 -2.62 17.44 -9.17
N ARG A 348 -1.68 16.88 -9.93
CA ARG A 348 -0.26 16.78 -9.54
C ARG A 348 0.36 18.17 -9.37
N ARG A 349 0.99 18.41 -8.22
CA ARG A 349 1.81 19.58 -7.91
C ARG A 349 3.22 19.17 -7.51
N ASP A 350 4.19 19.92 -8.01
CA ASP A 350 5.59 19.79 -7.62
C ASP A 350 5.92 20.83 -6.56
N THR A 351 6.24 20.38 -5.34
CA THR A 351 6.51 21.29 -4.21
C THR A 351 7.91 21.89 -4.23
N THR A 352 8.78 21.49 -5.17
CA THR A 352 10.03 22.20 -5.44
C THR A 352 9.77 23.59 -6.04
N ASN A 353 8.60 23.78 -6.66
CA ASN A 353 8.12 25.08 -7.09
C ASN A 353 7.56 25.84 -5.89
N SER A 354 8.10 27.03 -5.62
CA SER A 354 7.71 27.87 -4.49
C SER A 354 6.23 28.22 -4.47
N LYS A 355 5.51 28.20 -5.61
CA LYS A 355 4.05 28.39 -5.68
C LYS A 355 3.24 27.27 -5.03
N TYR A 356 3.84 26.10 -4.82
CA TYR A 356 3.22 24.91 -4.24
C TYR A 356 3.98 24.42 -3.01
N ALA A 357 4.77 25.28 -2.36
CA ALA A 357 5.45 24.93 -1.13
C ALA A 357 4.45 24.54 -0.02
N ILE A 358 4.81 23.53 0.78
CA ILE A 358 4.01 23.06 1.91
C ILE A 358 4.10 24.09 3.04
N THR A 359 2.94 24.52 3.55
CA THR A 359 2.83 25.49 4.66
C THR A 359 2.36 24.87 5.96
N ALA A 360 1.56 23.80 5.90
CA ALA A 360 1.07 23.12 7.09
C ALA A 360 0.67 21.66 6.81
N LEU A 361 0.72 20.81 7.83
CA LEU A 361 0.05 19.51 7.80
C LEU A 361 -1.43 19.69 8.14
N ILE A 362 -2.28 18.91 7.50
CA ILE A 362 -3.71 18.86 7.75
C ILE A 362 -4.03 17.51 8.37
N HIS A 363 -4.77 17.51 9.48
CA HIS A 363 -5.24 16.26 10.06
C HIS A 363 -6.30 15.63 9.14
N PRO A 364 -6.26 14.31 8.85
CA PRO A 364 -7.20 13.66 7.93
C PRO A 364 -8.68 13.95 8.26
N SER A 365 -9.06 14.00 9.54
CA SER A 365 -10.44 14.30 9.96
C SER A 365 -10.96 15.70 9.55
N LYS A 366 -10.06 16.62 9.19
CA LYS A 366 -10.45 17.95 8.68
C LYS A 366 -10.77 17.93 7.18
N VAL A 367 -10.47 16.83 6.48
CA VAL A 367 -10.75 16.64 5.07
C VAL A 367 -12.04 15.85 4.93
N LYS A 368 -13.15 16.54 4.61
CA LYS A 368 -14.50 15.95 4.52
C LYS A 368 -14.77 15.19 3.21
N LEU A 369 -13.74 14.86 2.44
CA LEU A 369 -13.86 14.29 1.10
C LEU A 369 -13.46 12.81 1.09
N GLY A 370 -14.30 11.96 0.48
CA GLY A 370 -13.88 10.61 0.10
C GLY A 370 -12.88 10.67 -1.05
N ILE A 371 -11.65 10.22 -0.82
CA ILE A 371 -10.59 10.28 -1.83
C ILE A 371 -10.48 8.94 -2.52
N ASN A 372 -10.54 8.96 -3.85
CA ASN A 372 -10.25 7.77 -4.63
C ASN A 372 -8.73 7.52 -4.62
N ARG A 373 -8.27 6.66 -3.71
CA ARG A 373 -6.85 6.28 -3.56
C ARG A 373 -6.24 5.80 -4.88
N HIS A 374 -7.00 5.11 -5.73
CA HIS A 374 -6.50 4.65 -7.02
C HIS A 374 -6.19 5.81 -7.99
N GLN A 375 -6.88 6.95 -7.89
CA GLN A 375 -6.60 8.12 -8.74
C GLN A 375 -5.33 8.86 -8.32
N LEU A 376 -4.96 8.82 -7.03
CA LEU A 376 -3.75 9.48 -6.53
C LEU A 376 -2.46 8.87 -7.10
N TRP A 377 -2.44 7.54 -7.21
CA TRP A 377 -1.27 6.79 -7.72
C TRP A 377 -1.46 6.24 -9.14
N GLY A 378 -2.56 6.61 -9.82
CA GLY A 378 -2.77 6.27 -11.23
C GLY A 378 -3.22 4.83 -11.52
N TYR A 379 -3.76 4.12 -10.52
CA TYR A 379 -4.36 2.78 -10.66
C TYR A 379 -5.86 2.82 -11.01
N GLY A 380 -6.50 4.01 -10.97
CA GLY A 380 -7.93 4.19 -11.09
C GLY A 380 -8.45 4.43 -12.51
N ALA A 381 -8.43 3.39 -13.36
CA ALA A 381 -9.36 3.22 -14.48
C ALA A 381 -9.37 1.74 -14.94
N PHE A 382 -10.58 1.18 -15.13
CA PHE A 382 -10.92 -0.16 -15.66
C PHE A 382 -11.09 -1.33 -14.67
N LYS A 383 -12.28 -1.40 -14.06
CA LYS A 383 -12.98 -2.69 -13.82
C LYS A 383 -14.32 -2.61 -14.55
N LYS A 384 -14.40 -3.16 -15.77
CA LYS A 384 -15.68 -3.41 -16.44
C LYS A 384 -15.98 -4.91 -16.30
N MET A 385 -16.97 -5.24 -15.47
CA MET A 385 -17.56 -6.59 -15.45
C MET A 385 -18.25 -6.85 -16.80
N GLY A 386 -18.06 -8.04 -17.36
CA GLY A 386 -18.86 -8.54 -18.49
C GLY A 386 -18.08 -9.43 -19.46
N SER A 387 -18.49 -10.69 -19.53
CA SER A 387 -18.08 -11.77 -20.42
C SER A 387 -17.87 -11.41 -21.91
N ALA A 388 -16.83 -12.00 -22.53
CA ALA A 388 -16.81 -12.70 -23.82
C ALA A 388 -15.58 -12.40 -24.73
N LYS A 389 -14.93 -13.49 -25.18
CA LYS A 389 -13.92 -13.64 -26.26
C LYS A 389 -12.62 -12.82 -26.12
N ARG A 390 -11.48 -13.53 -26.06
CA ARG A 390 -10.12 -12.99 -26.20
C ARG A 390 -9.97 -12.25 -27.55
N ARG A 391 -10.30 -10.96 -27.58
CA ARG A 391 -9.74 -10.01 -28.53
C ARG A 391 -8.42 -9.54 -27.93
N TYR A 392 -7.34 -9.59 -28.72
CA TYR A 392 -6.14 -8.85 -28.37
C TYR A 392 -6.55 -7.37 -28.36
N ASP A 393 -6.61 -6.77 -27.18
CA ASP A 393 -6.90 -5.33 -27.03
C ASP A 393 -5.76 -4.55 -27.67
N ARG A 394 -5.96 -4.19 -28.95
CA ARG A 394 -5.09 -3.29 -29.69
C ARG A 394 -5.45 -1.89 -29.27
N VAL A 395 -4.55 -1.25 -28.55
CA VAL A 395 -4.74 0.14 -28.17
C VAL A 395 -4.16 1.02 -29.28
N PRO A 396 -4.88 2.00 -29.84
CA PRO A 396 -4.38 2.89 -30.90
C PRO A 396 -3.43 3.93 -30.33
N THR A 397 -2.24 4.11 -30.91
CA THR A 397 -1.11 4.72 -30.20
C THR A 397 -0.16 5.49 -31.12
N ASN A 398 -0.54 6.66 -31.62
CA ASN A 398 0.30 7.46 -32.53
C ASN A 398 1.57 8.01 -31.85
N ILE A 399 2.62 7.18 -31.71
CA ILE A 399 3.91 7.54 -31.11
C ILE A 399 5.03 7.49 -32.16
N PRO A 400 5.87 8.53 -32.27
CA PRO A 400 7.10 8.46 -33.05
C PRO A 400 8.06 7.40 -32.49
N ALA A 401 8.59 6.56 -33.38
CA ALA A 401 9.46 5.45 -33.04
C ALA A 401 10.56 5.26 -34.10
N ARG A 402 11.57 4.46 -33.78
CA ARG A 402 12.64 4.05 -34.69
C ARG A 402 12.79 2.54 -34.65
N ILE A 403 12.94 1.95 -35.82
CA ILE A 403 13.29 0.54 -35.98
C ILE A 403 14.72 0.45 -36.45
N PHE A 404 15.48 -0.42 -35.79
CA PHE A 404 16.86 -0.73 -36.08
C PHE A 404 16.95 -2.16 -36.63
N ASP A 405 17.58 -2.28 -37.80
CA ASP A 405 18.09 -3.56 -38.31
C ASP A 405 19.58 -3.62 -37.99
N LEU A 406 19.93 -4.39 -36.96
CA LEU A 406 21.32 -4.51 -36.53
C LEU A 406 22.18 -5.34 -37.49
N ASN A 407 21.55 -6.17 -38.35
CA ASN A 407 22.29 -6.95 -39.35
C ASN A 407 22.76 -6.07 -40.51
N THR A 408 22.03 -4.99 -40.82
CA THR A 408 22.41 -4.02 -41.87
C THR A 408 22.89 -2.68 -41.31
N ILE A 409 22.89 -2.52 -39.99
CA ILE A 409 23.24 -1.27 -39.27
C ILE A 409 22.49 -0.07 -39.86
N SER A 410 21.18 -0.24 -40.04
CA SER A 410 20.30 0.79 -40.61
C SER A 410 19.13 1.07 -39.67
N SER A 411 18.59 2.29 -39.74
CA SER A 411 17.44 2.68 -38.93
C SER A 411 16.40 3.44 -39.75
N ILE A 412 15.12 3.19 -39.47
CA ILE A 412 13.98 3.79 -40.15
C ILE A 412 13.08 4.45 -39.10
N GLU A 413 12.68 5.69 -39.34
CA GLU A 413 11.67 6.37 -38.53
C GLU A 413 10.28 5.84 -38.86
N VAL A 414 9.50 5.52 -37.84
CA VAL A 414 8.14 4.99 -37.98
C VAL A 414 7.21 5.64 -36.94
N SER A 415 5.92 5.56 -37.16
CA SER A 415 4.91 5.84 -36.14
C SER A 415 4.32 4.53 -35.66
N MET A 416 4.37 4.26 -34.37
CA MET A 416 3.55 3.20 -33.79
C MET A 416 2.08 3.58 -33.98
N MET A 417 1.24 2.62 -34.36
CA MET A 417 -0.18 2.85 -34.60
C MET A 417 -1.04 2.06 -33.62
N ASN A 418 -0.57 0.88 -33.19
CA ASN A 418 -1.16 0.16 -32.08
C ASN A 418 -0.15 -0.72 -31.35
N LEU A 419 -0.54 -1.14 -30.15
CA LEU A 419 0.24 -2.05 -29.32
C LEU A 419 -0.68 -3.07 -28.64
N SER A 420 -0.26 -4.34 -28.61
CA SER A 420 -0.99 -5.44 -27.98
C SER A 420 -0.05 -6.56 -27.53
N LYS A 421 -0.56 -7.49 -26.71
CA LYS A 421 0.17 -8.72 -26.32
C LYS A 421 0.62 -9.57 -27.50
N GLY A 422 -0.01 -9.44 -28.67
CA GLY A 422 0.26 -10.25 -29.85
C GLY A 422 0.96 -9.50 -30.98
N GLY A 423 1.51 -8.30 -30.76
CA GLY A 423 2.12 -7.51 -31.85
C GLY A 423 1.90 -6.00 -31.75
N CYS A 424 2.64 -5.27 -32.58
CA CYS A 424 2.38 -3.86 -32.89
C CYS A 424 2.14 -3.67 -34.39
N LEU A 425 1.37 -2.65 -34.70
CA LEU A 425 1.23 -2.09 -36.03
C LEU A 425 2.05 -0.80 -36.06
N ILE A 426 2.89 -0.67 -37.08
CA ILE A 426 3.73 0.49 -37.31
C ILE A 426 3.41 1.06 -38.69
N LYS A 427 3.49 2.38 -38.81
CA LYS A 427 3.35 3.13 -40.04
C LYS A 427 4.70 3.72 -40.42
N ILE A 428 5.14 3.49 -41.65
CA ILE A 428 6.36 4.10 -42.18
C ILE A 428 5.94 5.40 -42.89
N PRO A 429 6.42 6.58 -42.45
CA PRO A 429 6.13 7.83 -43.13
C PRO A 429 6.83 7.86 -44.50
N MET A 430 6.05 8.08 -45.55
CA MET A 430 6.56 8.35 -46.90
C MET A 430 7.31 9.69 -46.88
N LYS A 431 8.64 9.69 -46.90
CA LYS A 431 9.42 10.92 -47.11
C LYS A 431 9.36 11.26 -48.60
N ASN A 432 9.03 12.50 -48.94
CA ASN A 432 8.83 13.04 -50.30
C ASN A 432 9.97 12.81 -51.33
N ALA A 433 11.06 12.14 -50.96
CA ALA A 433 12.23 11.91 -51.81
C ALA A 433 12.53 10.42 -52.13
N LEU A 434 11.85 9.44 -51.50
CA LEU A 434 12.07 8.01 -51.78
C LEU A 434 10.80 7.41 -52.38
N LYS A 435 10.87 6.98 -53.65
CA LYS A 435 9.74 6.36 -54.36
C LYS A 435 9.20 5.09 -53.68
N GLN A 436 10.01 4.43 -52.84
CA GLN A 436 9.60 3.31 -51.99
C GLN A 436 10.44 3.31 -50.70
N PRO A 437 9.83 3.27 -49.50
CA PRO A 437 10.57 3.08 -48.25
C PRO A 437 11.20 1.67 -48.19
N PRO A 438 12.26 1.45 -47.39
CA PRO A 438 12.83 0.12 -47.22
C PRO A 438 11.78 -0.81 -46.61
N LEU A 439 11.43 -1.87 -47.33
CA LEU A 439 10.45 -2.86 -46.89
C LEU A 439 11.07 -3.77 -45.81
N LEU A 440 10.41 -3.89 -44.66
CA LEU A 440 10.78 -4.87 -43.64
C LEU A 440 10.57 -6.28 -44.21
N LYS A 441 11.63 -7.10 -44.19
CA LYS A 441 11.59 -8.50 -44.64
C LYS A 441 10.86 -9.38 -43.62
N ILE A 442 9.97 -10.24 -44.11
CA ILE A 442 9.29 -11.30 -43.34
C ILE A 442 10.35 -12.27 -42.77
N ASP A 443 10.07 -12.80 -41.58
CA ASP A 443 10.91 -13.73 -40.81
C ASP A 443 12.28 -13.17 -40.38
N ASN A 444 12.50 -11.87 -40.55
CA ASN A 444 13.69 -11.19 -40.06
C ASN A 444 13.44 -10.52 -38.69
N THR A 445 14.50 -10.37 -37.91
CA THR A 445 14.48 -9.78 -36.56
C THR A 445 14.94 -8.33 -36.59
N TYR A 446 14.24 -7.46 -35.85
CA TYR A 446 14.51 -6.04 -35.74
C TYR A 446 14.38 -5.57 -34.27
N TYR A 447 14.84 -4.36 -33.99
CA TYR A 447 14.74 -3.73 -32.68
C TYR A 447 13.95 -2.42 -32.76
N LEU A 448 12.94 -2.24 -31.92
CA LEU A 448 12.08 -1.06 -31.88
C LEU A 448 12.43 -0.19 -30.66
N THR A 449 12.48 1.12 -30.88
CA THR A 449 12.79 2.14 -29.88
C THR A 449 11.79 3.29 -29.98
N PHE A 450 11.26 3.77 -28.87
CA PHE A 450 10.29 4.86 -28.85
C PHE A 450 10.28 5.60 -27.50
N ARG A 451 9.75 6.82 -27.47
CA ARG A 451 9.68 7.64 -26.25
C ARG A 451 8.23 7.87 -25.84
N ILE A 452 7.93 7.65 -24.55
CA ILE A 452 6.60 7.89 -23.96
C ILE A 452 6.77 8.62 -22.64
N LEU A 453 6.07 9.75 -22.48
CA LEU A 453 6.03 10.50 -21.22
C LEU A 453 7.44 10.71 -20.63
N GLU A 454 8.33 11.19 -21.50
CA GLU A 454 9.73 11.49 -21.21
C GLU A 454 10.64 10.28 -20.93
N ARG A 455 10.10 9.07 -20.76
CA ARG A 455 10.88 7.82 -20.68
C ARG A 455 11.16 7.26 -22.07
N THR A 456 12.41 6.90 -22.28
CA THR A 456 12.88 6.23 -23.49
C THR A 456 12.76 4.71 -23.30
N VAL A 457 12.18 4.03 -24.27
CA VAL A 457 12.01 2.58 -24.31
C VAL A 457 12.80 2.05 -25.50
N ASP A 458 13.93 1.40 -25.23
CA ASP A 458 14.92 1.04 -26.24
C ASP A 458 15.03 -0.47 -26.45
N ASN A 459 15.54 -0.86 -27.62
CA ASN A 459 15.98 -2.22 -27.93
C ASN A 459 14.91 -3.31 -27.78
N ILE A 460 13.66 -3.02 -28.11
CA ILE A 460 12.59 -4.02 -28.13
C ILE A 460 12.77 -4.96 -29.34
N LYS A 461 13.25 -6.18 -29.11
CA LYS A 461 13.38 -7.19 -30.17
C LYS A 461 12.00 -7.63 -30.68
N PHE A 462 11.83 -7.69 -32.00
CA PHE A 462 10.64 -8.27 -32.64
C PHE A 462 11.00 -8.96 -33.96
N THR A 463 10.17 -9.92 -34.38
CA THR A 463 10.32 -10.62 -35.66
C THR A 463 9.08 -10.38 -36.51
N VAL A 464 9.25 -10.06 -37.79
CA VAL A 464 8.12 -9.80 -38.69
C VAL A 464 7.51 -11.12 -39.15
N LYS A 465 6.50 -11.61 -38.42
CA LYS A 465 5.69 -12.78 -38.81
C LYS A 465 4.31 -12.33 -39.26
N ASN A 466 3.82 -12.84 -40.41
CA ASN A 466 2.51 -12.54 -40.99
C ASN A 466 2.26 -11.05 -41.28
N SER A 467 3.17 -10.39 -42.01
CA SER A 467 2.96 -8.98 -42.40
C SER A 467 1.84 -8.83 -43.42
N LYS A 468 0.86 -7.99 -43.11
CA LYS A 468 -0.01 -7.38 -44.12
C LYS A 468 0.55 -6.02 -44.46
N ILE A 469 0.92 -5.83 -45.72
CA ILE A 469 1.30 -4.54 -46.26
C ILE A 469 0.01 -3.94 -46.84
N SER A 470 -0.30 -2.71 -46.45
CA SER A 470 -1.41 -1.97 -47.05
C SER A 470 -1.13 -1.69 -48.53
N GLU A 471 -2.16 -1.50 -49.34
CA GLU A 471 -2.01 -1.26 -50.80
C GLU A 471 -1.12 -0.05 -51.14
N ASP A 472 -0.98 0.89 -50.19
CA ASP A 472 -0.11 2.07 -50.29
C ASP A 472 1.31 1.88 -49.71
N ASN A 473 1.68 0.65 -49.32
CA ASN A 473 2.96 0.29 -48.69
C ASN A 473 3.30 1.06 -47.40
N GLN A 474 2.30 1.68 -46.74
CA GLN A 474 2.54 2.52 -45.56
C GLN A 474 2.50 1.78 -44.23
N PHE A 475 1.83 0.64 -44.16
CA PHE A 475 1.62 -0.10 -42.91
C PHE A 475 2.30 -1.46 -42.95
N VAL A 476 3.05 -1.78 -41.89
CA VAL A 476 3.61 -3.13 -41.67
C VAL A 476 3.20 -3.56 -40.26
N GLY A 477 2.57 -4.73 -40.12
CA GLY A 477 2.18 -5.29 -38.83
C GLY A 477 2.94 -6.59 -38.55
N GLY A 478 3.36 -6.82 -37.30
CA GLY A 478 4.07 -8.04 -36.91
C GLY A 478 3.72 -8.50 -35.49
N LEU A 479 3.83 -9.81 -35.25
CA LEU A 479 3.67 -10.43 -33.93
C LEU A 479 4.91 -10.22 -33.05
N PHE A 480 4.71 -9.82 -31.80
CA PHE A 480 5.74 -9.93 -30.76
C PHE A 480 5.74 -11.38 -30.26
N SER A 481 6.85 -12.08 -30.45
CA SER A 481 7.20 -13.24 -29.63
C SER A 481 8.53 -12.90 -28.96
N ASP A 482 8.56 -12.98 -27.62
CA ASP A 482 9.73 -12.76 -26.74
C ASP A 482 10.04 -11.31 -26.33
N LEU A 483 9.09 -10.66 -25.65
CA LEU A 483 9.36 -9.47 -24.84
C LEU A 483 9.93 -9.90 -23.48
N THR A 484 10.98 -9.22 -23.01
CA THR A 484 11.41 -9.35 -21.61
C THR A 484 10.31 -8.83 -20.66
N GLU A 485 10.31 -9.32 -19.43
CA GLU A 485 9.32 -9.00 -18.39
C GLU A 485 9.16 -7.48 -18.17
N GLU A 486 10.28 -6.75 -18.19
CA GLU A 486 10.36 -5.29 -18.08
C GLU A 486 9.62 -4.55 -19.23
N ASN A 487 9.74 -5.06 -20.45
CA ASN A 487 9.09 -4.49 -21.63
C ASN A 487 7.59 -4.81 -21.69
N THR A 488 7.21 -5.96 -21.14
CA THR A 488 5.81 -6.32 -20.93
C THR A 488 5.12 -5.34 -19.97
N THR A 489 5.84 -4.87 -18.94
CA THR A 489 5.36 -3.86 -17.98
C THR A 489 5.15 -2.49 -18.64
N ILE A 490 6.07 -2.05 -19.50
CA ILE A 490 5.92 -0.80 -20.27
C ILE A 490 4.71 -0.84 -21.21
N ILE A 491 4.47 -1.98 -21.86
CA ILE A 491 3.31 -2.20 -22.73
C ILE A 491 2.00 -2.17 -21.92
N ARG A 492 1.98 -2.76 -20.71
CA ARG A 492 0.83 -2.73 -19.80
C ARG A 492 0.52 -1.31 -19.27
N LEU A 493 1.56 -0.52 -18.98
CA LEU A 493 1.39 0.88 -18.57
C LEU A 493 0.77 1.73 -19.68
N TYR A 494 1.09 1.40 -20.93
CA TYR A 494 0.64 2.17 -22.07
C TYR A 494 -0.79 1.85 -22.53
N SER A 495 -1.18 0.57 -22.49
CA SER A 495 -2.56 0.16 -22.77
C SER A 495 -3.56 0.74 -21.77
N LYS A 496 -3.17 0.85 -20.49
CA LYS A 496 -3.99 1.51 -19.45
C LYS A 496 -4.17 3.03 -19.69
N LYS A 497 -3.15 3.74 -20.19
CA LYS A 497 -3.20 5.20 -20.37
C LYS A 497 -3.94 5.68 -21.62
N MET A 498 -3.84 4.98 -22.74
CA MET A 498 -4.55 5.40 -23.96
C MET A 498 -6.06 5.13 -23.91
N MET A 499 -6.50 4.16 -23.11
CA MET A 499 -7.92 4.01 -22.80
C MET A 499 -8.47 5.13 -21.90
N ALA A 500 -7.62 5.84 -21.16
CA ALA A 500 -8.01 7.04 -20.40
C ALA A 500 -8.14 8.29 -21.29
N SER A 501 -7.37 8.40 -22.38
CA SER A 501 -7.46 9.53 -23.32
C SER A 501 -8.57 9.41 -24.36
N ALA A 502 -9.07 8.21 -24.66
CA ALA A 502 -10.14 7.99 -25.64
C ALA A 502 -11.56 8.24 -25.08
N ASN A 503 -11.70 8.47 -23.78
CA ASN A 503 -12.96 8.78 -23.10
C ASN A 503 -13.09 10.27 -22.71
N ASN A 504 -12.25 11.15 -23.28
CA ASN A 504 -12.37 12.60 -23.20
C ASN A 504 -12.83 13.18 -24.53
#